data_AF-A0A928EJ02-F1
#
_entry.id   AF-A0A928EJ02-F1
#
_cell.length_a   1.000
_cell.length_b   1.000
_cell.length_c   1.000
_cell.angle_alpha   90.00
_cell.angle_beta   90.00
_cell.angle_gamma   90.00
#
_symmetry.space_group_name_H-M   'P 1'
#
loop_
_entity.id
_entity.type
_entity.pdbx_description
1 polymer ?
#
loop_
_entity_poly.entity_id
_entity_poly.type
_entity_poly.pdbx_seq_one_letter_code
_entity_poly.pdbx_strand_id
1 'polypeptide(L)'
;MKRLILLVSVLVFILTLVSCDPATHLLNAEALLANTTKIELVNYENENPKMIRNIEGDKKPTFDFSKVSLIATLDDSKIEDVVKDVSDRGYLYYASALNEPIGKTLILYQSNGNMVVLSNCVYTDDTGDTKYYGDCCIYDANGVFIECIGRVGNNYIDSLESQYFNIDK
;
A
#
# COMPACT_ATOMS: atom_id res chain seq x y z
N MET A 1 -30.22 10.18 43.72
CA MET A 1 -30.18 11.03 42.50
C MET A 1 -28.76 11.32 42.03
N LYS A 2 -27.88 11.98 42.80
CA LYS A 2 -26.49 12.30 42.38
C LYS A 2 -25.66 11.08 41.92
N ARG A 3 -25.77 9.94 42.62
CA ARG A 3 -25.07 8.68 42.27
C ARG A 3 -25.60 8.02 40.99
N LEU A 4 -26.89 8.14 40.71
CA LEU A 4 -27.53 7.60 39.50
C LEU A 4 -27.15 8.44 38.27
N ILE A 5 -27.13 9.77 38.43
CA ILE A 5 -26.69 10.70 37.38
C ILE A 5 -25.22 10.43 37.02
N LEU A 6 -24.34 10.26 38.01
CA LEU A 6 -22.93 9.92 37.76
C LEU A 6 -22.77 8.59 37.01
N LEU A 7 -23.52 7.55 37.40
CA LEU A 7 -23.52 6.25 36.73
C LEU A 7 -23.98 6.35 35.27
N VAL A 8 -25.05 7.11 35.00
CA VAL A 8 -25.54 7.35 33.64
C VAL A 8 -24.53 8.16 32.83
N SER A 9 -23.89 9.19 33.42
CA SER A 9 -22.86 9.99 32.75
C SER A 9 -21.63 9.16 32.39
N VAL A 10 -21.16 8.27 33.27
CA VAL A 10 -20.04 7.36 32.99
C VAL A 10 -20.41 6.34 31.92
N LEU A 11 -21.63 5.80 31.95
CA LEU A 11 -22.10 4.85 30.93
C LEU A 11 -22.19 5.51 29.55
N VAL A 12 -22.71 6.74 29.47
CA VAL A 12 -22.74 7.52 28.22
C VAL A 12 -21.33 7.81 27.72
N PHE A 13 -20.40 8.14 28.62
CA PHE A 13 -19.00 8.39 28.26
C PHE A 13 -18.32 7.14 27.69
N ILE A 14 -18.54 5.97 28.30
CA ILE A 14 -18.03 4.68 27.81
C ILE A 14 -18.61 4.33 26.43
N LEU A 15 -19.89 4.61 26.20
CA LEU A 15 -20.54 4.37 24.90
C LEU A 15 -20.05 5.32 23.80
N THR A 16 -19.44 6.46 24.14
CA THR A 16 -18.84 7.40 23.17
C THR A 16 -17.36 7.16 22.90
N LEU A 17 -16.70 6.23 23.61
CA LEU A 17 -15.28 5.90 23.45
C LEU A 17 -15.01 4.86 22.35
N VAL A 18 -15.90 4.70 21.38
CA VAL A 18 -15.67 3.83 20.23
C VAL A 18 -14.65 4.51 19.31
N SER A 19 -13.39 4.05 19.35
CA SER A 19 -12.43 4.36 18.29
C SER A 19 -12.88 3.62 17.03
N CYS A 20 -13.05 4.34 15.94
CA CYS A 20 -13.23 3.71 14.63
C CYS A 20 -11.83 3.30 14.17
N ASP A 21 -11.44 2.05 14.44
CA ASP A 21 -10.23 1.50 13.84
C ASP A 21 -10.41 1.53 12.31
N PRO A 22 -9.37 1.91 11.54
CA PRO A 22 -9.45 1.91 10.09
C PRO A 22 -9.76 0.51 9.59
N ALA A 23 -10.62 0.41 8.56
CA ALA A 23 -10.97 -0.88 7.97
C ALA A 23 -9.71 -1.56 7.39
N THR A 24 -9.61 -2.87 7.57
CA THR A 24 -8.55 -3.68 6.95
C THR A 24 -9.09 -4.33 5.68
N HIS A 25 -8.38 -4.14 4.56
CA HIS A 25 -8.64 -4.80 3.29
C HIS A 25 -7.66 -5.96 3.08
N LEU A 26 -8.15 -7.01 2.43
CA LEU A 26 -7.36 -8.11 1.90
C LEU A 26 -7.54 -8.15 0.39
N LEU A 27 -6.47 -8.50 -0.33
CA LEU A 27 -6.57 -8.75 -1.76
C LEU A 27 -7.16 -10.15 -1.98
N ASN A 28 -7.96 -10.30 -3.03
CA ASN A 28 -8.48 -11.61 -3.41
C ASN A 28 -7.34 -12.43 -4.04
N ALA A 29 -6.82 -13.42 -3.31
CA ALA A 29 -5.68 -14.23 -3.73
C ALA A 29 -5.93 -14.99 -5.03
N GLU A 30 -7.12 -15.60 -5.19
CA GLU A 30 -7.46 -16.36 -6.40
C GLU A 30 -7.50 -15.46 -7.63
N ALA A 31 -8.13 -14.30 -7.51
CA ALA A 31 -8.21 -13.33 -8.59
C ALA A 31 -6.84 -12.70 -8.90
N LEU A 32 -6.05 -12.38 -7.88
CA LEU A 32 -4.71 -11.82 -8.05
C LEU A 32 -3.78 -12.84 -8.72
N LEU A 33 -3.83 -14.10 -8.30
CA LEU A 33 -3.01 -15.17 -8.88
C LEU A 33 -3.40 -15.44 -10.33
N ALA A 34 -4.69 -15.57 -10.61
CA ALA A 34 -5.18 -15.87 -11.95
C ALA A 34 -4.85 -14.78 -12.97
N ASN A 35 -4.67 -13.53 -12.51
CA ASN A 35 -4.39 -12.39 -13.38
C ASN A 35 -2.93 -11.96 -13.40
N THR A 36 -2.10 -12.33 -12.41
CA THR A 36 -0.70 -11.91 -12.37
C THR A 36 0.12 -12.62 -13.43
N THR A 37 0.74 -11.86 -14.32
CA THR A 37 1.55 -12.38 -15.44
C THR A 37 3.04 -12.22 -15.22
N LYS A 38 3.45 -11.26 -14.38
CA LYS A 38 4.86 -10.96 -14.09
C LYS A 38 4.93 -10.18 -12.78
N ILE A 39 5.98 -10.41 -12.00
CA ILE A 39 6.29 -9.61 -10.81
C ILE A 39 7.69 -9.04 -10.95
N GLU A 40 7.83 -7.74 -10.75
CA GLU A 40 9.12 -7.05 -10.77
C GLU A 40 9.35 -6.31 -9.47
N LEU A 41 10.59 -6.37 -8.99
CA LEU A 41 11.12 -5.45 -7.99
C LEU A 41 11.86 -4.33 -8.73
N VAL A 42 11.52 -3.09 -8.42
CA VAL A 42 12.08 -1.91 -9.07
C VAL A 42 12.50 -0.88 -8.03
N ASN A 43 13.37 0.04 -8.43
CA ASN A 43 13.56 1.31 -7.76
C ASN A 43 12.75 2.38 -8.49
N TYR A 44 11.91 3.11 -7.78
CA TYR A 44 11.13 4.24 -8.30
C TYR A 44 11.73 5.56 -7.81
N GLU A 45 12.09 6.44 -8.74
CA GLU A 45 12.64 7.75 -8.42
C GLU A 45 11.51 8.77 -8.15
N ASN A 46 11.47 9.34 -6.95
CA ASN A 46 10.55 10.41 -6.60
C ASN A 46 11.27 11.42 -5.71
N GLU A 47 11.76 12.49 -6.32
CA GLU A 47 12.54 13.53 -5.63
C GLU A 47 11.69 14.42 -4.71
N ASN A 48 10.37 14.45 -4.94
CA ASN A 48 9.46 15.34 -4.22
C ASN A 48 8.21 14.58 -3.74
N PRO A 49 8.39 13.59 -2.85
CA PRO A 49 7.28 12.80 -2.34
C PRO A 49 6.32 13.69 -1.55
N LYS A 50 5.04 13.62 -1.90
CA LYS A 50 3.97 14.41 -1.28
C LYS A 50 2.79 13.54 -0.94
N MET A 51 2.24 13.78 0.24
CA MET A 51 1.02 13.12 0.66
C MET A 51 -0.20 13.73 -0.02
N ILE A 52 -0.91 12.92 -0.82
CA ILE A 52 -2.26 13.26 -1.24
C ILE A 52 -3.21 12.78 -0.14
N ARG A 53 -3.95 13.73 0.45
CA ARG A 53 -5.03 13.45 1.40
C ARG A 53 -6.38 13.64 0.71
N ASN A 54 -7.36 12.82 1.08
CA ASN A 54 -8.68 12.76 0.49
C ASN A 54 -8.59 12.54 -1.02
N ILE A 55 -8.19 11.33 -1.42
CA ILE A 55 -8.01 10.91 -2.83
C ILE A 55 -9.38 10.95 -3.55
N GLU A 56 -9.78 12.13 -3.98
CA GLU A 56 -11.06 12.43 -4.64
C GLU A 56 -10.84 13.41 -5.80
N GLY A 57 -11.73 13.38 -6.80
CA GLY A 57 -11.64 14.25 -7.98
C GLY A 57 -10.29 14.13 -8.71
N ASP A 58 -9.68 15.28 -9.02
CA ASP A 58 -8.45 15.37 -9.83
C ASP A 58 -7.16 15.13 -9.03
N LYS A 59 -7.24 14.96 -7.69
CA LYS A 59 -6.08 14.71 -6.84
C LYS A 59 -5.88 13.21 -6.66
N LYS A 60 -5.26 12.58 -7.65
CA LYS A 60 -4.95 11.15 -7.65
C LYS A 60 -3.44 10.93 -7.70
N PRO A 61 -2.93 9.86 -7.06
CA PRO A 61 -1.58 9.39 -7.35
C PRO A 61 -1.39 9.13 -8.84
N THR A 62 -0.14 9.12 -9.28
CA THR A 62 0.23 8.78 -10.65
C THR A 62 1.39 7.82 -10.64
N PHE A 63 1.55 7.07 -11.73
CA PHE A 63 2.69 6.18 -11.93
C PHE A 63 3.37 6.53 -13.25
N ASP A 64 4.64 6.92 -13.20
CA ASP A 64 5.44 7.31 -14.34
C ASP A 64 6.52 6.26 -14.60
N PHE A 65 6.36 5.51 -15.68
CA PHE A 65 7.29 4.46 -16.07
C PHE A 65 8.69 4.98 -16.38
N SER A 66 8.87 6.27 -16.71
CA SER A 66 10.19 6.85 -16.97
C SER A 66 11.05 6.97 -15.71
N LYS A 67 10.43 6.87 -14.53
CA LYS A 67 11.09 6.93 -13.22
C LYS A 67 11.40 5.55 -12.63
N VAL A 68 11.13 4.48 -13.40
CA VAL A 68 11.30 3.10 -12.97
C VAL A 68 12.65 2.56 -13.44
N SER A 69 13.43 2.04 -12.49
CA SER A 69 14.63 1.26 -12.76
C SER A 69 14.44 -0.18 -12.28
N LEU A 70 14.50 -1.15 -13.20
CA LEU A 70 14.36 -2.57 -12.86
C LEU A 70 15.52 -3.02 -11.94
N ILE A 71 15.18 -3.64 -10.81
CA ILE A 71 16.15 -4.30 -9.93
C ILE A 71 16.20 -5.79 -10.28
N ALA A 72 15.04 -6.45 -10.25
CA ALA A 72 14.93 -7.89 -10.52
C ALA A 72 13.53 -8.26 -11.02
N THR A 73 13.45 -9.30 -11.84
CA THR A 73 12.20 -9.98 -12.19
C THR A 73 12.10 -11.25 -11.34
N LEU A 74 10.92 -11.49 -10.76
CA LEU A 74 10.67 -12.69 -9.96
C LEU A 74 10.66 -13.93 -10.88
N ASP A 75 11.21 -15.05 -10.40
CA ASP A 75 11.06 -16.34 -11.06
C ASP A 75 9.58 -16.76 -11.09
N ASP A 76 9.07 -17.18 -12.25
CA ASP A 76 7.67 -17.57 -12.44
C ASP A 76 7.22 -18.65 -11.43
N SER A 77 8.13 -19.55 -11.02
CA SER A 77 7.86 -20.59 -10.02
C SER A 77 7.59 -20.05 -8.61
N LYS A 78 7.85 -18.76 -8.38
CA LYS A 78 7.64 -18.06 -7.10
C LYS A 78 6.46 -17.09 -7.11
N ILE A 79 5.78 -16.90 -8.23
CA ILE A 79 4.63 -16.00 -8.33
C ILE A 79 3.52 -16.39 -7.35
N GLU A 80 3.18 -17.68 -7.26
CA GLU A 80 2.14 -18.15 -6.34
C GLU A 80 2.48 -17.85 -4.88
N ASP A 81 3.72 -18.10 -4.46
CA ASP A 81 4.20 -17.82 -3.11
C ASP A 81 4.09 -16.32 -2.77
N VAL A 82 4.54 -15.44 -3.68
CA VAL A 82 4.50 -13.98 -3.48
C VAL A 82 3.06 -13.47 -3.48
N VAL A 83 2.21 -13.93 -4.41
CA VAL A 83 0.80 -13.54 -4.47
C VAL A 83 0.07 -13.94 -3.18
N LYS A 84 0.36 -15.12 -2.65
CA LYS A 84 -0.19 -15.58 -1.38
C LYS A 84 0.21 -14.62 -0.24
N ASP A 85 1.50 -14.32 -0.10
CA ASP A 85 1.99 -13.44 0.97
C ASP A 85 1.42 -12.02 0.84
N VAL A 86 1.31 -11.50 -0.38
CA VAL A 86 0.71 -10.18 -0.71
C VAL A 86 -0.78 -10.15 -0.39
N SER A 87 -1.49 -11.25 -0.61
CA SER A 87 -2.94 -11.33 -0.39
C SER A 87 -3.31 -11.56 1.07
N ASP A 88 -2.51 -12.33 1.81
CA ASP A 88 -2.68 -12.58 3.25
C ASP A 88 -2.36 -11.33 4.09
N ARG A 89 -1.73 -10.32 3.50
CA ARG A 89 -1.39 -9.07 4.17
C ARG A 89 -2.62 -8.18 4.35
N GLY A 90 -2.86 -7.75 5.59
CA GLY A 90 -3.85 -6.72 5.89
C GLY A 90 -3.38 -5.33 5.47
N TYR A 91 -4.20 -4.65 4.68
CA TYR A 91 -3.99 -3.26 4.26
C TYR A 91 -4.97 -2.34 4.99
N LEU A 92 -4.47 -1.38 5.77
CA LEU A 92 -5.31 -0.43 6.46
C LEU A 92 -5.81 0.63 5.46
N TYR A 93 -7.13 0.77 5.36
CA TYR A 93 -7.75 1.75 4.48
C TYR A 93 -7.46 3.17 4.96
N TYR A 94 -6.89 3.97 4.06
CA TYR A 94 -6.80 5.41 4.22
C TYR A 94 -7.16 6.07 2.90
N ALA A 95 -7.93 7.15 2.96
CA ALA A 95 -8.18 8.01 1.81
C ALA A 95 -6.94 8.89 1.48
N SER A 96 -5.72 8.34 1.60
CA SER A 96 -4.47 9.06 1.38
C SER A 96 -3.35 8.11 0.94
N ALA A 97 -2.52 8.57 0.02
CA ALA A 97 -1.38 7.84 -0.56
C ALA A 97 -0.35 8.85 -1.07
N LEU A 98 0.90 8.44 -1.23
CA LEU A 98 1.89 9.28 -1.89
C LEU A 98 1.43 9.64 -3.32
N ASN A 99 1.83 10.81 -3.78
CA ASN A 99 1.58 11.27 -5.15
C ASN A 99 2.15 10.32 -6.20
N GLU A 100 3.28 9.70 -5.90
CA GLU A 100 3.93 8.67 -6.70
C GLU A 100 4.66 7.72 -5.76
N PRO A 101 4.96 6.46 -6.17
CA PRO A 101 5.84 5.58 -5.42
C PRO A 101 7.21 6.22 -5.14
N ILE A 102 7.98 5.63 -4.22
CA ILE A 102 9.36 6.05 -3.95
C ILE A 102 10.21 4.85 -3.55
N GLY A 103 11.45 4.79 -4.00
CA GLY A 103 12.40 3.74 -3.65
C GLY A 103 11.95 2.36 -4.10
N LYS A 104 12.27 1.33 -3.30
CA LYS A 104 11.94 -0.06 -3.61
C LYS A 104 10.43 -0.26 -3.71
N THR A 105 10.01 -0.76 -4.86
CA THR A 105 8.62 -0.94 -5.23
C THR A 105 8.45 -2.29 -5.90
N LEU A 106 7.43 -3.04 -5.51
CA LEU A 106 7.02 -4.29 -6.13
C LEU A 106 5.84 -4.02 -7.07
N ILE A 107 5.93 -4.51 -8.30
CA ILE A 107 4.89 -4.35 -9.33
C ILE A 107 4.41 -5.74 -9.74
N LEU A 108 3.12 -6.02 -9.53
CA LEU A 108 2.45 -7.21 -10.04
C LEU A 108 1.66 -6.83 -11.28
N TYR A 109 2.19 -7.16 -12.46
CA TYR A 109 1.53 -6.91 -13.74
C TYR A 109 0.37 -7.89 -13.92
N GLN A 110 -0.79 -7.36 -14.31
CA GLN A 110 -2.00 -8.13 -14.51
C GLN A 110 -2.27 -8.35 -16.01
N SER A 111 -2.95 -9.44 -16.34
CA SER A 111 -3.29 -9.85 -17.71
C SER A 111 -4.19 -8.86 -18.45
N ASN A 112 -4.96 -8.06 -17.71
CA ASN A 112 -5.79 -6.98 -18.24
C ASN A 112 -5.02 -5.65 -18.48
N GLY A 113 -3.71 -5.64 -18.23
CA GLY A 113 -2.85 -4.46 -18.35
C GLY A 113 -2.75 -3.61 -17.08
N ASN A 114 -3.57 -3.87 -16.06
CA ASN A 114 -3.44 -3.18 -14.78
C ASN A 114 -2.19 -3.64 -14.03
N MET A 115 -1.81 -2.87 -13.02
CA MET A 115 -0.69 -3.18 -12.15
C MET A 115 -1.12 -2.97 -10.70
N VAL A 116 -0.81 -3.95 -9.84
CA VAL A 116 -0.83 -3.75 -8.39
C VAL A 116 0.58 -3.33 -7.98
N VAL A 117 0.69 -2.12 -7.45
CA VAL A 117 1.96 -1.48 -7.10
C VAL A 117 2.02 -1.34 -5.58
N LEU A 118 2.99 -2.02 -4.97
CA LEU A 118 3.29 -1.90 -3.55
C LEU A 118 4.63 -1.18 -3.39
N SER A 119 4.65 -0.05 -2.70
CA SER A 119 5.87 0.74 -2.51
C SER A 119 6.16 0.99 -1.04
N ASN A 120 7.45 0.98 -0.67
CA ASN A 120 7.89 1.53 0.60
C ASN A 120 7.84 3.06 0.53
N CYS A 121 7.04 3.69 1.38
CA CYS A 121 6.87 5.13 1.46
C CYS A 121 7.72 5.68 2.61
N VAL A 122 8.87 6.28 2.27
CA VAL A 122 9.73 7.01 3.21
C VAL A 122 9.86 8.46 2.75
N TYR A 123 9.27 9.38 3.49
CA TYR A 123 9.38 10.81 3.18
C TYR A 123 9.26 11.67 4.43
N THR A 124 9.86 12.87 4.39
CA THR A 124 9.71 13.89 5.43
C THR A 124 8.56 14.81 5.03
N ASP A 125 7.57 14.96 5.90
CA ASP A 125 6.44 15.86 5.65
C ASP A 125 6.77 17.32 6.02
N ASP A 126 5.80 18.22 5.80
CA ASP A 126 5.96 19.65 6.03
C ASP A 126 6.23 20.02 7.51
N THR A 127 6.02 19.10 8.46
CA THR A 127 6.35 19.33 9.88
C THR A 127 7.80 18.95 10.21
N GLY A 128 8.53 18.39 9.25
CA GLY A 128 9.89 17.87 9.45
C GLY A 128 9.93 16.44 9.98
N ASP A 129 8.78 15.75 10.07
CA ASP A 129 8.72 14.37 10.54
C ASP A 129 8.89 13.39 9.38
N THR A 130 9.84 12.47 9.49
CA THR A 130 9.94 11.35 8.55
C THR A 130 8.84 10.32 8.83
N LYS A 131 8.02 10.05 7.82
CA LYS A 131 6.98 9.02 7.84
C LYS A 131 7.49 7.77 7.14
N TYR A 132 7.08 6.62 7.68
CA TYR A 132 7.45 5.31 7.21
C TYR A 132 6.18 4.44 7.16
N TYR A 133 5.72 4.11 5.95
CA TYR A 133 4.66 3.13 5.70
C TYR A 133 4.85 2.56 4.29
N GLY A 134 3.97 1.68 3.83
CA GLY A 134 3.87 1.34 2.41
C GLY A 134 2.46 1.59 1.89
N ASP A 135 2.34 1.94 0.63
CA ASP A 135 1.05 2.08 -0.07
C ASP A 135 0.88 0.91 -1.06
N CYS A 136 -0.35 0.41 -1.19
CA CYS A 136 -0.75 -0.55 -2.21
C CYS A 136 -1.83 0.10 -3.09
N CYS A 137 -1.48 0.40 -4.33
CA CYS A 137 -2.34 1.08 -5.29
C CYS A 137 -2.43 0.29 -6.60
N ILE A 138 -3.57 0.41 -7.27
CA ILE A 138 -3.79 -0.15 -8.61
C ILE A 138 -3.73 0.97 -9.64
N TYR A 139 -2.97 0.74 -10.69
CA TYR A 139 -2.86 1.61 -11.85
C TYR A 139 -3.23 0.84 -13.12
N ASP A 140 -3.69 1.54 -14.14
CA ASP A 140 -3.87 0.96 -15.48
C ASP A 140 -2.53 0.85 -16.23
N ALA A 141 -2.57 0.33 -17.46
CA ALA A 141 -1.40 0.14 -18.31
C ALA A 141 -0.67 1.45 -18.68
N ASN A 142 -1.32 2.61 -18.52
CA ASN A 142 -0.76 3.92 -18.79
C ASN A 142 -0.28 4.64 -17.52
N GLY A 143 -0.35 3.97 -16.37
CA GLY A 143 0.02 4.56 -15.07
C GLY A 143 -1.05 5.48 -14.48
N VAL A 144 -2.28 5.42 -15.00
CA VAL A 144 -3.42 6.16 -14.46
C VAL A 144 -3.95 5.42 -13.23
N PHE A 145 -4.11 6.15 -12.13
CA PHE A 145 -4.60 5.61 -10.87
C PHE A 145 -6.06 5.11 -10.98
N ILE A 146 -6.29 3.91 -10.48
CA ILE A 146 -7.62 3.29 -10.38
C ILE A 146 -8.09 3.37 -8.93
N GLU A 147 -7.35 2.78 -8.01
CA GLU A 147 -7.70 2.75 -6.59
C GLU A 147 -6.48 2.58 -5.67
N CYS A 148 -6.65 2.95 -4.40
CA CYS A 148 -5.70 2.65 -3.33
C CYS A 148 -6.36 1.62 -2.41
N ILE A 149 -5.75 0.45 -2.29
CA ILE A 149 -6.23 -0.65 -1.46
C ILE A 149 -6.00 -0.32 0.02
N GLY A 150 -4.85 0.31 0.31
CA GLY A 150 -4.52 0.78 1.64
C GLY A 150 -3.04 0.72 1.94
N ARG A 151 -2.73 0.79 3.24
CA ARG A 151 -1.36 0.87 3.76
C ARG A 151 -0.89 -0.39 4.45
N VAL A 152 0.40 -0.63 4.34
CA VAL A 152 1.12 -1.72 5.00
C VAL A 152 2.29 -1.17 5.81
N GLY A 153 2.83 -1.98 6.73
CA GLY A 153 4.05 -1.65 7.47
C GLY A 153 5.26 -1.37 6.56
N ASN A 154 6.16 -0.53 7.05
CA ASN A 154 7.26 0.14 6.33
C ASN A 154 8.39 -0.74 5.76
N ASN A 155 8.44 -2.04 6.10
CA ASN A 155 9.51 -2.95 5.68
C ASN A 155 8.98 -4.13 4.87
N TYR A 156 7.75 -4.03 4.36
CA TYR A 156 7.12 -5.18 3.73
C TYR A 156 7.81 -5.56 2.42
N ILE A 157 8.18 -4.58 1.61
CA ILE A 157 8.91 -4.84 0.36
C ILE A 157 10.29 -5.43 0.63
N ASP A 158 11.01 -4.93 1.64
CA ASP A 158 12.32 -5.49 2.02
C ASP A 158 12.22 -6.94 2.49
N SER A 159 11.09 -7.30 3.14
CA SER A 159 10.81 -8.67 3.55
C SER A 159 10.57 -9.58 2.34
N LEU A 160 9.77 -9.13 1.38
CA LEU A 160 9.51 -9.87 0.13
C LEU A 160 10.79 -10.03 -0.71
N GLU A 161 11.58 -8.97 -0.83
CA GLU A 161 12.89 -9.00 -1.51
C GLU A 161 13.80 -10.06 -0.88
N SER A 162 13.99 -10.00 0.44
CA SER A 162 14.88 -10.91 1.17
C SER A 162 14.48 -12.38 1.07
N GLN A 163 13.18 -12.64 0.90
CA GLN A 163 12.60 -13.98 0.86
C GLN A 163 12.57 -14.57 -0.54
N TYR A 164 12.34 -13.74 -1.57
CA TYR A 164 11.99 -14.23 -2.91
C TYR A 164 12.96 -13.84 -4.02
N PHE A 165 13.65 -12.71 -3.89
CA PHE A 165 14.43 -12.15 -5.00
C PHE A 165 15.93 -12.51 -4.96
N ASN A 166 16.43 -13.09 -3.87
CA ASN A 166 17.81 -13.59 -3.73
C ASN A 166 18.88 -12.65 -4.32
N ILE A 167 18.71 -11.35 -4.15
CA ILE A 167 19.62 -10.34 -4.70
C ILE A 167 20.86 -10.35 -3.81
N ASP A 168 21.94 -10.97 -4.31
CA ASP A 168 23.27 -11.11 -3.72
C ASP A 168 23.33 -11.07 -2.18
N LYS A 169 23.14 -12.24 -1.57
CA LYS A 169 23.73 -12.56 -0.26
C LYS A 169 25.13 -13.13 -0.43
#